data_AF-A0A7C3L0W3-F1
#
_entry.id   AF-A0A7C3L0W3-F1
#
_cell.length_a   1.000
_cell.length_b   1.000
_cell.length_c   1.000
_cell.angle_alpha   90.00
_cell.angle_beta   90.00
_cell.angle_gamma   90.00
#
_symmetry.space_group_name_H-M   'P 1'
#
loop_
_entity.id
_entity.type
_entity.pdbx_description
1 polymer ?
#
loop_
_entity_poly.entity_id
_entity_poly.type
_entity_poly.pdbx_seq_one_letter_code
_entity_poly.pdbx_strand_id
1 'polypeptide(L)'
;MRRNQGLPLNTIVLAAIAVLVLVLIVGFTTGTLGELFKGMSTQTRAVTIDTARAECQKLCSELKLLSTRESITTDQIENSAYAKQKFAIDLNRNGRIDSNETLYCWQPPINEQCVVQIITYDQQGSLVINECKGKDGQYKCQRT
;
A
#
# COMPACT_ATOMS: atom_id res chain seq x y z
N MET A 1 -39.38 -1.47 -51.99
CA MET A 1 -38.77 -0.15 -51.72
C MET A 1 -38.07 -0.20 -50.36
N ARG A 2 -36.73 -0.24 -50.32
CA ARG A 2 -35.96 -0.16 -49.06
C ARG A 2 -35.47 1.28 -48.89
N ARG A 3 -36.02 2.00 -47.91
CA ARG A 3 -35.52 3.32 -47.51
C ARG A 3 -34.37 3.10 -46.52
N ASN A 4 -33.13 3.25 -46.99
CA ASN A 4 -31.99 3.48 -46.09
C ASN A 4 -32.15 4.89 -45.51
N GLN A 5 -32.91 5.00 -44.42
CA GLN A 5 -32.84 6.18 -43.56
C GLN A 5 -31.49 6.10 -42.84
N GLY A 6 -30.47 6.76 -43.39
CA GLY A 6 -29.24 7.03 -42.66
C GLY A 6 -29.63 7.77 -41.39
N LEU A 7 -29.38 7.16 -40.23
CA LEU A 7 -29.65 7.81 -38.97
C LEU A 7 -28.82 9.11 -38.93
N PRO A 8 -29.41 10.25 -38.53
CA PRO A 8 -28.66 11.48 -38.43
C PRO A 8 -27.48 11.25 -37.48
N LEU A 9 -26.28 11.74 -37.85
CA LEU A 9 -25.01 11.47 -37.16
C LEU A 9 -25.11 11.62 -35.64
N ASN A 10 -25.88 12.61 -35.17
CA ASN A 10 -26.11 12.86 -33.75
C ASN A 10 -26.76 11.67 -33.02
N THR A 11 -27.62 10.90 -33.69
CA THR A 11 -28.28 9.72 -33.11
C THR A 11 -27.32 8.55 -32.99
N ILE A 12 -26.41 8.39 -33.96
CA ILE A 12 -25.36 7.36 -33.91
C ILE A 12 -24.40 7.66 -32.75
N VAL A 13 -24.00 8.92 -32.60
CA VAL A 13 -23.14 9.37 -31.49
C VAL A 13 -23.84 9.15 -30.13
N LEU A 14 -25.11 9.52 -30.01
CA LEU A 14 -25.87 9.30 -28.77
C LEU A 14 -25.99 7.80 -28.44
N ALA A 15 -26.27 6.97 -29.44
CA ALA A 15 -26.38 5.52 -29.26
C ALA A 15 -25.05 4.91 -28.81
N ALA A 16 -23.92 5.35 -29.37
CA ALA A 16 -22.60 4.89 -28.97
C ALA A 16 -22.27 5.25 -27.51
N ILE A 17 -22.58 6.49 -27.09
CA ILE A 17 -22.38 6.94 -25.70
C ILE A 17 -23.27 6.14 -24.75
N ALA A 18 -24.54 5.93 -25.09
CA ALA A 18 -25.47 5.17 -24.25
C ALA A 18 -25.02 3.72 -24.06
N VAL A 19 -24.54 3.07 -25.12
CA VAL A 19 -23.97 1.71 -25.04
C VAL A 19 -22.72 1.68 -24.16
N LEU A 20 -21.82 2.68 -24.30
CA LEU A 20 -20.60 2.75 -23.50
C LEU A 20 -20.91 2.93 -22.00
N VAL A 21 -21.85 3.80 -21.66
CA VAL A 21 -22.30 3.99 -20.27
C VAL A 21 -22.92 2.71 -19.72
N LEU A 22 -23.72 2.01 -20.53
CA LEU A 22 -24.35 0.75 -20.12
C LEU A 22 -23.32 -0.35 -19.86
N VAL A 23 -22.27 -0.45 -20.70
CA VAL A 23 -21.15 -1.38 -20.47
C VAL A 23 -20.40 -1.06 -19.18
N LEU A 24 -20.15 0.22 -18.88
CA LEU A 24 -19.52 0.63 -17.62
C LEU A 24 -20.37 0.24 -16.41
N ILE A 25 -21.67 0.51 -16.45
CA ILE A 25 -22.60 0.16 -15.35
C ILE A 25 -22.62 -1.36 -15.14
N VAL A 26 -22.72 -2.15 -16.20
CA VAL A 26 -22.70 -3.62 -16.10
C VAL A 26 -21.35 -4.11 -15.58
N GLY A 27 -20.23 -3.54 -16.04
CA GLY A 27 -18.89 -3.87 -15.56
C GLY A 27 -18.67 -3.59 -14.06
N PHE A 28 -19.21 -2.47 -13.57
CA PHE A 28 -19.15 -2.13 -12.14
C PHE A 28 -20.12 -2.96 -11.28
N THR A 29 -21.33 -3.24 -11.79
CA THR A 29 -22.36 -3.98 -11.03
C THR A 29 -22.12 -5.49 -10.98
N THR A 30 -21.49 -6.08 -12.00
CA THR A 30 -21.17 -7.52 -12.03
C THR A 30 -19.84 -7.87 -11.36
N GLY A 31 -19.04 -6.88 -10.93
CA GLY A 31 -17.76 -7.10 -10.25
C GLY A 31 -16.65 -7.72 -11.11
N THR A 32 -16.91 -7.99 -12.39
CA THR A 32 -15.99 -8.65 -13.35
C THR A 32 -14.72 -7.84 -13.61
N LEU A 33 -14.79 -6.50 -13.55
CA LEU A 33 -13.62 -5.65 -13.59
C LEU A 33 -12.69 -5.90 -12.39
N GLY A 34 -13.25 -6.12 -11.20
CA GLY A 34 -12.47 -6.40 -9.99
C GLY A 34 -11.63 -7.69 -10.11
N GLU A 35 -12.08 -8.67 -10.89
CA GLU A 35 -11.35 -9.92 -11.11
C GLU A 35 -10.25 -9.79 -12.17
N LEU A 36 -10.46 -8.95 -13.19
CA LEU A 36 -9.40 -8.64 -14.16
C LEU A 36 -8.26 -7.82 -13.54
N PHE A 37 -8.54 -7.00 -12.52
CA PHE A 37 -7.52 -6.31 -11.73
C PHE A 37 -6.86 -7.19 -10.66
N LYS A 38 -7.40 -8.37 -10.31
CA LYS A 38 -6.70 -9.33 -9.43
C LYS A 38 -5.41 -9.86 -10.07
N GLY A 39 -5.35 -9.98 -11.39
CA GLY A 39 -4.13 -10.35 -12.13
C GLY A 39 -3.08 -9.24 -12.23
N MET A 40 -3.45 -8.01 -11.86
CA MET A 40 -2.55 -6.87 -11.68
C MET A 40 -2.17 -6.70 -10.20
N SER A 41 -2.41 -7.71 -9.35
CA SER A 41 -1.59 -7.90 -8.16
C SER A 41 -0.20 -8.28 -8.66
N THR A 42 0.60 -7.23 -8.84
CA THR A 42 2.05 -7.22 -8.71
C THR A 42 2.65 -8.61 -8.94
N GLN A 43 3.13 -8.89 -10.16
CA GLN A 43 4.38 -9.64 -10.25
C GLN A 43 5.38 -8.85 -9.40
N THR A 44 5.37 -9.11 -8.10
CA THR A 44 6.37 -8.59 -7.18
C THR A 44 7.61 -9.32 -7.63
N ARG A 45 8.35 -8.68 -8.54
CA ARG A 45 9.71 -9.09 -8.89
C ARG A 45 10.37 -9.40 -7.56
N ALA A 46 10.77 -10.66 -7.37
CA ALA A 46 11.42 -11.09 -6.15
C ALA A 46 12.55 -10.10 -5.87
N VAL A 47 12.39 -9.35 -4.78
CA VAL A 47 13.38 -8.34 -4.38
C VAL A 47 14.47 -9.09 -3.63
N THR A 48 15.73 -8.80 -3.94
CA THR A 48 16.82 -9.40 -3.17
C THR A 48 16.82 -8.86 -1.75
N ILE A 49 17.33 -9.64 -0.80
CA ILE A 49 17.44 -9.22 0.61
C ILE A 49 18.22 -7.91 0.71
N ASP A 50 19.30 -7.73 -0.06
CA ASP A 50 20.13 -6.52 0.00
C ASP A 50 19.38 -5.28 -0.51
N THR A 51 18.59 -5.43 -1.58
CA THR A 51 17.72 -4.35 -2.05
C THR A 51 16.66 -3.99 -1.01
N ALA A 52 16.03 -4.99 -0.39
CA ALA A 52 15.06 -4.76 0.68
C ALA A 52 15.70 -4.03 1.88
N ARG A 53 16.92 -4.41 2.27
CA ARG A 53 17.67 -3.73 3.35
C ARG A 53 17.93 -2.26 3.03
N ALA A 54 18.46 -1.97 1.84
CA ALA A 54 18.76 -0.60 1.43
C ALA A 54 17.49 0.27 1.43
N GLU A 55 16.37 -0.27 0.96
CA GLU A 55 15.08 0.44 0.99
C GLU A 55 14.57 0.64 2.41
N CYS A 56 14.66 -0.37 3.28
CA CYS A 56 14.31 -0.25 4.69
C CYS A 56 15.14 0.80 5.42
N GLN A 57 16.45 0.91 5.14
CA GLN A 57 17.31 1.94 5.72
C GLN A 57 16.91 3.35 5.28
N LYS A 58 16.56 3.50 4.00
CA LYS A 58 16.03 4.77 3.47
C LYS A 58 14.72 5.15 4.16
N LEU A 59 13.75 4.24 4.20
CA LEU A 59 12.45 4.45 4.84
C LEU A 59 12.60 4.74 6.34
N CYS A 60 13.53 4.07 7.03
CA CYS A 60 13.82 4.36 8.43
C CYS A 60 14.41 5.75 8.62
N SER A 61 15.28 6.20 7.72
CA SER A 61 15.84 7.56 7.76
C SER A 61 14.75 8.62 7.56
N GLU A 62 13.84 8.40 6.63
CA GLU A 62 12.66 9.25 6.42
C GLU A 62 11.73 9.25 7.65
N LEU A 63 11.50 8.09 8.26
CA LEU A 63 10.69 7.97 9.47
C LEU A 63 11.32 8.72 10.65
N LYS A 64 12.65 8.65 10.81
CA LYS A 64 13.38 9.41 11.83
C LYS A 64 13.19 10.91 11.64
N LEU A 65 13.31 11.42 10.42
CA LEU A 65 13.04 12.83 10.11
C LEU A 65 11.58 13.23 10.35
N LEU A 66 10.64 12.32 10.09
CA LEU A 66 9.23 12.54 10.41
C LEU A 66 9.00 12.61 11.93
N SER A 67 9.67 11.75 12.70
CA SER A 67 9.53 11.67 14.16
C SER A 67 10.03 12.93 14.90
N THR A 68 10.87 13.75 14.26
CA THR A 68 11.34 15.02 14.84
C THR A 68 10.41 16.19 14.55
N ARG A 69 9.33 16.01 13.79
CA ARG A 69 8.40 17.11 13.48
C ARG A 69 7.55 17.45 14.69
N GLU A 70 7.32 18.75 14.91
CA GLU A 70 6.35 19.20 15.89
C GLU A 70 4.95 18.66 15.55
N SER A 71 4.20 18.26 16.58
CA SER A 71 2.83 17.74 16.48
C SER A 71 2.68 16.40 15.73
N ILE A 72 3.75 15.60 15.59
CA ILE A 72 3.63 14.24 15.08
C ILE A 72 2.81 13.37 16.05
N THR A 73 1.90 12.55 15.51
CA THR A 73 1.12 11.59 16.31
C THR A 73 1.65 10.17 16.19
N THR A 74 1.30 9.32 17.16
CA THR A 74 1.56 7.88 17.09
C THR A 74 0.97 7.27 15.82
N ASP A 75 -0.25 7.66 15.45
CA ASP A 75 -0.92 7.16 14.26
C ASP A 75 -0.15 7.46 12.97
N GLN A 76 0.46 8.64 12.86
CA GLN A 76 1.27 8.98 11.70
C GLN A 76 2.54 8.12 11.60
N ILE A 77 3.14 7.77 12.74
CA ILE A 77 4.32 6.89 12.79
C ILE A 77 3.93 5.43 12.50
N GLU A 78 2.87 4.92 13.11
CA GLU A 78 2.34 3.56 12.89
C GLU A 78 1.81 3.33 11.47
N ASN A 79 1.42 4.41 10.79
CA ASN A 79 0.94 4.36 9.41
C ASN A 79 1.98 4.83 8.38
N SER A 80 3.23 5.05 8.80
CA SER A 80 4.32 5.50 7.92
C SER A 80 4.66 4.48 6.83
N ALA A 81 5.39 4.93 5.81
CA ALA A 81 5.86 4.06 4.74
C ALA A 81 6.70 2.89 5.28
N TYR A 82 7.64 3.15 6.21
CA TYR A 82 8.42 2.11 6.89
C TYR A 82 7.52 1.07 7.59
N ALA A 83 6.47 1.52 8.29
CA ALA A 83 5.56 0.64 9.05
C ALA A 83 4.69 -0.26 8.15
N LYS A 84 4.36 0.18 6.94
CA LYS A 84 3.46 -0.53 6.02
C LYS A 84 4.18 -1.32 4.93
N GLN A 85 5.44 -0.97 4.64
CA GLN A 85 6.18 -1.59 3.54
C GLN A 85 6.41 -3.08 3.80
N LYS A 86 6.07 -3.87 2.78
CA LYS A 86 6.30 -5.31 2.74
C LYS A 86 7.13 -5.65 1.51
N PHE A 87 8.03 -6.61 1.67
CA PHE A 87 8.88 -7.11 0.61
C PHE A 87 8.52 -8.56 0.32
N ALA A 88 8.27 -8.85 -0.96
CA ALA A 88 8.15 -10.22 -1.44
C ALA A 88 9.55 -10.73 -1.79
N ILE A 89 10.05 -11.70 -1.02
CA ILE A 89 11.39 -12.27 -1.18
C ILE A 89 11.22 -13.77 -1.32
N ASP A 90 11.59 -14.33 -2.47
CA ASP A 90 11.62 -15.78 -2.69
C ASP A 90 12.75 -16.39 -1.83
N LEU A 91 12.39 -16.90 -0.65
CA LEU A 91 13.33 -17.43 0.35
C LEU A 91 13.72 -18.87 0.02
N ASN A 92 12.79 -19.63 -0.58
CA ASN A 92 12.99 -21.04 -0.90
C ASN A 92 13.53 -21.27 -2.33
N ARG A 93 13.63 -20.21 -3.14
CA ARG A 93 14.11 -20.19 -4.53
C ARG A 93 13.29 -21.06 -5.47
N ASN A 94 11.98 -21.19 -5.21
CA ASN A 94 11.07 -21.97 -6.04
C ASN A 94 10.51 -21.16 -7.23
N GLY A 95 10.87 -19.87 -7.35
CA GLY A 95 10.42 -18.96 -8.39
C GLY A 95 9.02 -18.41 -8.17
N ARG A 96 8.46 -18.57 -6.97
CA ARG A 96 7.15 -18.07 -6.54
C ARG A 96 7.31 -17.29 -5.23
N ILE A 97 6.29 -16.51 -4.91
CA ILE A 97 6.20 -15.81 -3.63
C ILE A 97 5.03 -16.40 -2.87
N ASP A 98 5.35 -17.10 -1.79
CA ASP A 98 4.36 -17.63 -0.86
C ASP A 98 3.90 -16.56 0.15
N SER A 99 2.79 -16.80 0.85
CA SER A 99 2.23 -15.83 1.80
C SER A 99 3.15 -15.54 3.00
N ASN A 100 4.01 -16.49 3.37
CA ASN A 100 5.04 -16.36 4.39
C ASN A 100 6.34 -15.71 3.89
N GLU A 101 6.44 -15.43 2.59
CA GLU A 101 7.59 -14.78 1.93
C GLU A 101 7.36 -13.28 1.71
N THR A 102 6.32 -12.75 2.34
CA THR A 102 6.03 -11.32 2.40
C THR A 102 6.41 -10.78 3.78
N LEU A 103 7.53 -10.06 3.85
CA LEU A 103 8.17 -9.68 5.10
C LEU A 103 8.22 -8.17 5.30
N TYR A 104 8.11 -7.73 6.55
CA TYR A 104 8.39 -6.36 6.96
C TYR A 104 9.90 -6.14 7.18
N CYS A 105 10.33 -4.88 7.19
CA CYS A 105 11.73 -4.50 7.38
C CYS A 105 12.40 -5.12 8.63
N TRP A 106 11.68 -5.15 9.75
CA TRP A 106 12.19 -5.64 11.03
C TRP A 106 12.15 -7.18 11.17
N GLN A 107 11.63 -7.89 10.18
CA GLN A 107 11.54 -9.36 10.22
C GLN A 107 12.78 -10.02 9.59
N PRO A 108 13.16 -11.22 10.05
CA PRO A 108 14.20 -11.99 9.40
C PRO A 108 13.75 -12.43 8.00
N PRO A 109 14.65 -12.47 7.00
CA PRO A 109 16.10 -12.22 7.07
C PRO A 109 16.52 -10.75 6.82
N ILE A 110 15.56 -9.82 6.64
CA ILE A 110 15.86 -8.40 6.38
C ILE A 110 16.54 -7.77 7.61
N ASN A 111 15.92 -7.91 8.79
CA ASN A 111 16.44 -7.50 10.10
C ASN A 111 16.86 -6.02 10.21
N GLU A 112 16.20 -5.13 9.47
CA GLU A 112 16.43 -3.67 9.53
C GLU A 112 15.42 -3.02 10.47
N GLN A 113 15.73 -3.01 11.76
CA GLN A 113 14.86 -2.44 12.80
C GLN A 113 14.99 -0.91 12.88
N CYS A 114 13.88 -0.20 12.71
CA CYS A 114 13.77 1.21 13.00
C CYS A 114 13.10 1.40 14.35
N VAL A 115 13.74 2.15 15.25
CA VAL A 115 13.15 2.58 16.52
C VAL A 115 13.19 4.09 16.55
N VAL A 116 12.03 4.70 16.84
CA VAL A 116 11.90 6.15 17.01
C VAL A 116 11.21 6.45 18.32
N GLN A 117 11.55 7.58 18.92
CA GLN A 117 10.86 8.11 20.09
C GLN A 117 10.17 9.40 19.69
N ILE A 118 8.89 9.52 20.03
CA ILE A 118 8.12 10.75 19.82
C ILE A 118 7.60 11.27 21.14
N ILE A 119 7.53 12.60 21.23
CA ILE A 119 6.96 13.31 22.36
C ILE A 119 5.55 13.73 21.97
N THR A 120 4.57 13.31 22.76
CA THR A 120 3.16 13.68 22.63
C THR A 120 2.67 14.27 23.94
N TYR A 121 1.47 14.85 23.93
CA TYR A 121 0.80 15.33 25.15
C TYR A 121 -0.47 14.53 25.36
N ASP A 122 -0.73 14.11 26.59
CA ASP A 122 -2.01 13.50 26.95
C ASP A 122 -3.13 14.54 27.09
N GLN A 123 -4.35 14.08 27.37
CA GLN A 123 -5.51 14.97 27.51
C GLN A 123 -5.42 15.91 28.73
N GLN A 124 -4.45 15.70 29.62
CA GLN A 124 -4.17 16.57 30.78
C GLN A 124 -3.01 17.52 30.49
N GLY A 125 -2.44 17.50 29.28
CA GLY A 125 -1.31 18.34 28.88
C GLY A 125 0.04 17.85 29.41
N SER A 126 0.13 16.62 29.93
CA SER A 126 1.39 16.05 30.39
C SER A 126 2.19 15.48 29.22
N LEU A 127 3.50 15.64 29.28
CA LEU A 127 4.42 15.11 28.29
C LEU A 127 4.47 13.57 28.39
N VAL A 128 4.23 12.90 27.27
CA VAL A 128 4.29 11.45 27.13
C VAL A 128 5.30 11.07 26.06
N ILE A 129 6.27 10.25 26.42
CA ILE A 129 7.25 9.68 25.50
C ILE A 129 6.73 8.33 25.01
N ASN A 130 6.62 8.18 23.70
CA ASN A 130 6.26 6.91 23.07
C ASN A 130 7.44 6.38 22.26
N GLU A 131 7.81 5.13 22.50
CA GLU A 131 8.76 4.39 21.68
C GLU A 131 8.00 3.58 20.63
N CYS A 132 8.33 3.79 19.36
CA CYS A 132 7.72 3.08 18.25
C CYS A 132 8.71 2.09 17.63
N LYS A 133 8.30 0.82 17.52
CA LYS A 133 9.12 -0.27 16.96
C LYS A 133 8.28 -1.37 16.33
N GLY A 134 8.92 -2.13 15.45
CA GLY A 134 8.34 -3.32 14.83
C GLY A 134 8.35 -4.52 15.76
N LYS A 135 7.20 -5.15 15.98
CA LYS A 135 7.03 -6.40 16.74
C LYS A 135 5.79 -7.18 16.26
N ASP A 136 5.88 -8.51 16.21
CA ASP A 136 4.73 -9.40 15.93
C ASP A 136 3.94 -9.04 14.66
N GLY A 137 4.65 -8.64 13.60
CA GLY A 137 4.05 -8.27 12.30
C GLY A 137 3.38 -6.90 12.26
N GLN A 138 3.59 -6.06 13.29
CA GLN A 138 3.07 -4.69 13.34
C GLN A 138 4.16 -3.71 13.78
N TYR A 139 4.03 -2.45 13.37
CA TYR A 139 4.84 -1.36 13.90
C TYR A 139 3.97 -0.54 14.84
N LYS A 140 4.33 -0.52 16.14
CA LYS A 140 3.48 0.06 17.19
C LYS A 140 4.27 0.97 18.11
N CYS A 141 3.60 2.03 18.55
CA CYS A 141 4.09 2.97 19.54
C CYS A 141 3.57 2.59 20.92
N GLN A 142 4.48 2.53 21.91
CA GLN A 142 4.14 2.21 23.29
C GLN A 142 4.74 3.27 24.22
N ARG A 143 3.96 3.68 25.22
CA ARG A 143 4.42 4.59 26.27
C ARG A 143 5.59 3.96 27.02
N THR A 144 6.67 4.73 27.14
CA THR A 144 7.87 4.35 27.91
C THR A 144 7.79 4.88 29.34
#